data_AF-A0A2P9ACB7-F1
#
_entry.id   AF-A0A2P9ACB7-F1
#
_cell.length_a   1.000
_cell.length_b   1.000
_cell.length_c   1.000
_cell.angle_alpha   90.00
_cell.angle_beta   90.00
_cell.angle_gamma   90.00
#
_symmetry.space_group_name_H-M   'P 1'
#
loop_
_entity.id
_entity.type
_entity.pdbx_description
1 polymer ?
#
loop_
_entity_poly.entity_id
_entity_poly.type
_entity_poly.pdbx_seq_one_letter_code
_entity_poly.pdbx_strand_id
1 'polypeptide(L)' 'MRPIETRYARSGDVRIAYQVVGQGSFDLVFVPGFISNLDLHWEDEGYSRLLKRLSAFSRLILFDKRGTGLSDRIDTRF' A
#
# COMPACT_ATOMS: atom_id res chain seq x y z
N MET A 1 -13.99 -1.74 -12.42
CA MET A 1 -13.69 -1.77 -10.98
C MET A 1 -13.53 -0.32 -10.53
N ARG A 2 -14.03 0.11 -9.37
CA ARG A 2 -13.68 1.45 -8.88
C ARG A 2 -12.17 1.49 -8.62
N PRO A 3 -11.48 2.61 -8.89
CA PRO A 3 -10.09 2.77 -8.51
C PRO A 3 -9.92 2.51 -7.00
N ILE A 4 -8.84 1.83 -6.63
CA ILE A 4 -8.52 1.62 -5.22
C ILE A 4 -8.02 2.94 -4.66
N GLU A 5 -8.67 3.41 -3.60
CA GLU A 5 -8.39 4.71 -3.01
C GLU A 5 -7.11 4.66 -2.19
N THR A 6 -6.11 5.45 -2.59
CA THR A 6 -4.93 5.72 -1.77
C THR A 6 -5.26 6.74 -0.69
N ARG A 7 -5.00 6.35 0.57
CA ARG A 7 -5.20 7.15 1.77
C ARG A 7 -3.86 7.44 2.42
N TYR A 8 -3.84 8.37 3.38
CA TYR A 8 -2.60 8.79 4.04
C TYR A 8 -2.75 8.75 5.56
N ALA A 9 -1.78 8.12 6.23
CA ALA A 9 -1.65 8.11 7.67
C ALA A 9 -0.46 8.99 8.08
N ARG A 10 -0.62 9.80 9.13
CA ARG A 10 0.49 10.59 9.67
C ARG A 10 1.39 9.72 10.54
N SER A 11 2.70 9.80 10.33
CA SER A 11 3.71 9.11 11.14
C SER A 11 4.86 10.07 11.44
N GLY A 12 4.81 10.76 12.58
CA GLY A 12 5.70 11.91 12.85
C GLY A 12 5.46 13.03 11.83
N ASP A 13 6.51 13.40 11.10
CA ASP A 13 6.49 14.50 10.12
C ASP A 13 6.26 14.06 8.67
N VAL A 14 6.00 12.77 8.44
CA VAL A 14 5.72 12.23 7.11
C VAL A 14 4.32 11.63 7.01
N ARG A 15 3.76 11.69 5.81
CA ARG A 15 2.55 10.98 5.41
C ARG A 15 2.92 9.65 4.76
N ILE A 16 2.31 8.57 5.26
CA ILE A 16 2.45 7.22 4.72
C ILE A 16 1.24 6.94 3.84
N ALA A 17 1.48 6.74 2.55
CA ALA A 17 0.47 6.30 1.60
C ALA A 17 0.12 4.83 1.88
N TYR A 18 -1.17 4.54 1.96
CA TYR A 18 -1.68 3.20 2.17
C TYR A 18 -3.00 2.97 1.42
N GLN A 19 -3.30 1.72 1.14
CA GLN A 19 -4.56 1.27 0.57
C GLN A 19 -5.16 0.16 1.43
N VAL A 20 -6.48 0.10 1.47
CA VAL A 20 -7.23 -0.95 2.19
C VAL A 20 -8.15 -1.65 1.19
N VAL A 21 -8.03 -2.97 1.10
CA VAL A 21 -8.77 -3.79 0.13
C VAL A 21 -9.35 -5.02 0.82
N GLY A 22 -10.58 -5.40 0.45
CA GLY A 22 -11.28 -6.51 1.06
C GLY A 22 -12.08 -6.13 2.31
N GLN A 23 -12.84 -7.08 2.83
CA GLN A 23 -13.76 -6.93 3.96
C GLN A 23 -13.63 -8.09 4.97
N GLY A 24 -12.49 -8.79 4.95
CA GLY A 24 -12.24 -9.91 5.86
C GLY A 24 -12.20 -9.49 7.34
N SER A 25 -12.38 -10.45 8.23
CA SER A 25 -12.53 -10.22 9.68
C SER A 25 -11.22 -9.87 10.41
N PHE A 26 -10.08 -10.04 9.76
CA PHE A 26 -8.77 -9.70 10.33
C PHE A 26 -7.93 -8.88 9.36
N ASP A 27 -7.03 -8.09 9.92
CA ASP A 27 -6.11 -7.24 9.18
C ASP A 27 -4.89 -8.03 8.73
N LEU A 28 -4.56 -7.92 7.44
CA LEU A 28 -3.29 -8.39 6.90
C LEU A 28 -2.49 -7.18 6.42
N VAL A 29 -1.42 -6.85 7.14
CA VAL A 29 -0.47 -5.82 6.70
C VAL A 29 0.53 -6.46 5.75
N PHE A 30 0.55 -5.99 4.50
CA PHE A 30 1.46 -6.45 3.48
C PHE A 30 2.51 -5.37 3.20
N VAL A 31 3.78 -5.72 3.39
CA VAL A 31 4.93 -4.84 3.18
C VAL A 31 5.59 -5.21 1.84
N PRO A 32 5.51 -4.35 0.81
CA PRO A 32 6.17 -4.61 -0.47
C PRO A 32 7.71 -4.67 -0.33
N GLY A 33 8.34 -5.24 -1.36
CA GLY A 33 9.81 -5.35 -1.48
C GLY A 33 10.54 -4.00 -1.60
N PHE A 34 11.78 -4.01 -2.11
CA PHE A 34 12.64 -2.81 -2.07
C PHE A 34 12.06 -1.61 -2.84
N ILE A 35 11.52 -1.83 -4.04
CA ILE A 35 10.86 -0.81 -4.85
C ILE A 35 9.35 -1.05 -4.75
N SER A 36 8.59 0.01 -4.45
CA SER A 36 7.14 -0.06 -4.34
C SER A 36 6.48 1.23 -4.83
N ASN A 37 5.30 1.06 -5.41
CA ASN A 37 4.36 2.13 -5.71
C ASN A 37 2.96 1.52 -5.70
N LEU A 38 2.09 2.02 -4.82
CA LEU A 38 0.75 1.46 -4.63
C LEU A 38 -0.12 1.49 -5.89
N ASP A 39 0.02 2.49 -6.75
CA ASP A 39 -0.77 2.57 -7.98
C ASP A 39 -0.25 1.56 -9.02
N LEU A 40 1.07 1.47 -9.19
CA LEU A 40 1.69 0.56 -10.17
C LEU A 40 1.50 -0.92 -9.82
N HIS A 41 1.36 -1.27 -8.53
CA HIS A 41 1.09 -2.65 -8.12
C HIS A 41 -0.18 -3.25 -8.73
N TRP A 42 -1.16 -2.41 -9.11
CA TRP A 42 -2.41 -2.88 -9.71
C TRP A 42 -2.33 -3.03 -11.23
N GLU A 43 -1.32 -2.44 -11.87
CA GLU A 43 -1.08 -2.51 -13.31
C GLU A 43 -0.41 -3.83 -13.72
N ASP A 44 0.42 -4.41 -12.85
CA ASP A 44 0.97 -5.76 -13.07
C ASP A 44 -0.08 -6.83 -12.75
N GLU A 45 -0.38 -7.69 -13.73
CA GLU A 45 -1.41 -8.72 -13.58
C GLU A 45 -1.07 -9.77 -12.51
N GLY A 46 0.20 -10.15 -12.39
CA GLY A 46 0.67 -11.15 -11.44
C GLY A 46 0.52 -10.65 -10.01
N TYR A 47 0.96 -9.42 -9.77
CA TYR A 47 0.90 -8.74 -8.49
C TYR A 47 -0.55 -8.45 -8.09
N SER A 48 -1.34 -7.87 -9.01
CA SER A 48 -2.77 -7.62 -8.81
C SER A 48 -3.53 -8.91 -8.42
N ARG A 49 -3.17 -10.05 -9.03
CA ARG A 49 -3.76 -11.37 -8.69
C ARG A 49 -3.37 -11.82 -7.28
N LEU A 50 -2.12 -11.63 -6.87
CA LEU A 50 -1.68 -11.89 -5.50
C LEU A 50 -2.48 -11.05 -4.51
N LEU A 51 -2.54 -9.72 -4.71
CA LEU A 51 -3.24 -8.81 -3.81
C LEU A 51 -4.74 -9.14 -3.72
N LYS A 52 -5.38 -9.47 -4.84
CA LYS A 52 -6.78 -9.91 -4.87
C LYS A 52 -6.98 -11.17 -4.03
N ARG A 53 -6.10 -12.18 -4.17
CA ARG A 53 -6.19 -13.42 -3.38
C ARG A 53 -6.01 -13.17 -1.88
N LEU A 54 -5.08 -12.30 -1.49
CA LEU A 54 -4.89 -11.92 -0.08
C LEU A 54 -6.11 -11.17 0.47
N SER A 55 -6.67 -10.23 -0.29
CA SER A 55 -7.86 -9.46 0.09
C SER A 55 -9.16 -10.27 0.12
N ALA A 56 -9.19 -11.46 -0.50
CA ALA A 56 -10.38 -12.29 -0.56
C ALA A 56 -10.76 -12.89 0.81
N PHE A 57 -9.79 -13.03 1.72
CA PHE A 57 -10.02 -13.61 3.06
C PHE A 57 -9.58 -12.68 4.21
N SER A 58 -9.09 -11.49 3.91
CA SER A 58 -8.59 -10.52 4.90
C SER A 58 -9.05 -9.10 4.58
N ARG A 59 -8.90 -8.18 5.53
CA ARG A 59 -8.81 -6.75 5.24
C ARG A 59 -7.33 -6.45 4.97
N LEU A 60 -6.97 -6.47 3.69
CA LEU A 60 -5.59 -6.28 3.23
C LEU A 60 -5.22 -4.81 3.31
N ILE A 61 -4.13 -4.50 4.00
CA ILE A 61 -3.57 -3.16 4.17
C ILE A 61 -2.19 -3.14 3.51
N LEU A 62 -2.05 -2.31 2.49
CA LEU A 62 -0.84 -2.13 1.69
C LEU A 62 -0.29 -0.74 2.01
N PHE A 63 1.02 -0.56 2.09
CA PHE A 63 1.59 0.78 2.19
C PHE A 63 2.93 0.91 1.48
N ASP A 64 3.23 2.12 1.03
CA ASP A 64 4.56 2.48 0.60
C ASP A 64 5.37 2.90 1.83
N LYS A 65 6.56 2.32 2.02
CA LYS A 65 7.45 2.68 3.14
C LYS A 65 7.84 4.16 3.06
N ARG A 66 8.33 4.71 4.16
CA ARG A 66 8.88 6.08 4.19
C ARG A 66 9.91 6.25 3.06
N GLY A 67 9.78 7.32 2.28
CA GLY A 67 10.70 7.60 1.19
C GLY A 67 10.48 6.79 -0.10
N THR A 68 9.48 5.90 -0.17
CA THR A 68 9.18 5.10 -1.36
C THR A 68 7.80 5.42 -1.92
N GLY A 69 7.60 5.14 -3.22
CA GLY A 69 6.29 5.22 -3.87
C GLY A 69 5.56 6.54 -3.66
N LEU A 70 4.34 6.45 -3.14
CA LEU A 70 3.46 7.59 -2.89
C LEU A 70 3.61 8.20 -1.48
N SER A 71 4.40 7.58 -0.60
CA SER A 71 4.68 8.15 0.73
C SER A 71 5.60 9.36 0.61
N ASP A 72 5.52 10.26 1.59
CA ASP A 72 6.38 11.44 1.64
C ASP A 72 7.86 11.03 1.55
N ARG A 73 8.63 11.84 0.80
CA ARG A 73 10.08 11.71 0.67
C ARG A 73 10.72 11.99 2.03
N ILE A 74 11.79 11.26 2.34
CA ILE A 74 12.61 11.57 3.52
C ILE A 74 13.53 12.73 3.13
N ASP A 75 13.52 13.81 3.91
CA ASP A 75 14.51 14.87 3.73
C ASP A 75 15.90 14.31 4.07
N THR A 76 16.85 14.45 3.15
CA THR A 76 18.22 13.99 3.32
C THR A 76 19.15 15.08 3.84
N ARG A 77 18.63 16.29 4.11
CA ARG A 77 19.40 17.37 4.72
C ARG A 77 19.47 17.17 6.23
N PHE A 78 20.63 16.70 6.69
CA PHE A 78 21.06 16.74 8.08
C PHE A 78 21.89 17.99 8.34
#